data_AF-A0A200R0B8-F1
#
_entry.id   AF-A0A200R0B8-F1
#
_cell.length_a   1.000
_cell.length_b   1.000
_cell.length_c   1.000
_cell.angle_alpha   90.00
_cell.angle_beta   90.00
_cell.angle_gamma   90.00
#
_symmetry.space_group_name_H-M   'P 1'
#
loop_
_entity.id
_entity.type
_entity.pdbx_description
1 polymer ?
#
loop_
_entity_poly.entity_id
_entity_poly.type
_entity_poly.pdbx_seq_one_letter_code
_entity_poly.pdbx_strand_id
1 'polypeptide(L)'
;MMNGAMPTSSSSSSSWQLLHFITSSMSMNISSSSSSSSSNCRSSISSISPFYPISNSVSGANNNLSLLLLPQTNKKTYRCASTQVQEVTKTNNENRKVGRRKSQFEIENLTSWLLKQERQGNIDAELTIVLSSISLACKQISSLLQRATISELTGSQGYINVQGEDQRKLDFIANQVFCDCLRSSGRTGIIASEEEEVPIAVEETYSGNYTVVFDPIDGSSNIDTALTTGSIFGIYTPQDHQCIADYDTNDQSMTLGEEEQRCVVSVCQPGRNLLAAGYCMYSSSVIFVLSVGKGVFSFTLDPMYGEFVLTQKNIQIPKSGKIYSFNEANYQLWDDKLKKYIDDLKVMPCNSKDNDNANANNNNKRYSARYIGCLVGEIHRTLLYGGIYGNPANIKRKEGNLRLLYECAPMSYLVEQAGGKATDGHRRILDIEPDEIHQRVPFFIGSPEEVEKLEKYLA
;
A
#
# COMPACT_ATOMS: atom_id res chain seq x y z
N MET A 1 -60.41 48.05 -13.84
CA MET A 1 -61.02 46.72 -13.78
C MET A 1 -60.07 45.88 -12.92
N MET A 2 -60.38 45.61 -11.64
CA MET A 2 -61.30 44.55 -11.15
C MET A 2 -60.71 43.14 -11.41
N ASN A 3 -60.46 42.26 -10.44
CA ASN A 3 -60.69 42.24 -8.96
C ASN A 3 -59.38 41.77 -8.26
N GLY A 4 -59.09 41.88 -6.95
CA GLY A 4 -59.87 41.57 -5.72
C GLY A 4 -59.41 40.20 -5.16
N ALA A 5 -59.17 39.97 -3.86
CA ALA A 5 -59.41 40.79 -2.65
C ALA A 5 -58.44 40.44 -1.48
N MET A 6 -58.61 41.14 -0.34
CA MET A 6 -58.02 40.97 1.00
C MET A 6 -59.17 41.06 2.04
N PRO A 7 -58.97 41.02 3.39
CA PRO A 7 -57.79 40.67 4.23
C PRO A 7 -58.02 39.30 4.94
N THR A 8 -57.81 38.94 6.23
CA THR A 8 -57.43 39.53 7.54
C THR A 8 -56.78 38.48 8.48
N SER A 9 -56.10 38.94 9.55
CA SER A 9 -56.00 38.36 10.93
C SER A 9 -55.40 36.95 11.15
N SER A 10 -54.64 36.67 12.24
CA SER A 10 -54.15 37.50 13.36
C SER A 10 -53.02 36.82 14.15
N SER A 11 -52.24 37.62 14.88
CA SER A 11 -51.42 37.33 16.09
C SER A 11 -51.51 35.92 16.72
N SER A 12 -50.41 35.32 17.22
CA SER A 12 -49.69 35.88 18.39
C SER A 12 -48.25 35.40 18.57
N SER A 13 -47.52 36.11 19.45
CA SER A 13 -46.20 35.75 19.97
C SER A 13 -46.29 34.85 21.21
N SER A 14 -45.26 34.03 21.45
CA SER A 14 -44.65 33.86 22.79
C SER A 14 -43.28 33.20 22.73
N SER A 15 -42.39 33.64 23.62
CA SER A 15 -41.09 33.00 23.89
C SER A 15 -41.27 31.79 24.81
N TRP A 16 -40.36 30.81 24.75
CA TRP A 16 -40.17 29.82 25.80
C TRP A 16 -38.69 29.68 26.16
N GLN A 17 -38.42 29.66 27.46
CA GLN A 17 -37.07 29.66 28.04
C GLN A 17 -36.64 28.25 28.46
N LEU A 18 -35.38 28.13 28.89
CA LEU A 18 -34.82 26.96 29.57
C LEU A 18 -35.70 26.50 30.74
N LEU A 19 -35.68 25.19 31.00
CA LEU A 19 -35.87 24.68 32.36
C LEU A 19 -34.96 23.46 32.60
N HIS A 20 -34.21 23.50 33.70
CA HIS A 20 -33.41 22.37 34.18
C HIS A 20 -34.31 21.23 34.69
N PHE A 21 -33.80 20.00 34.62
CA PHE A 21 -34.18 18.93 35.54
C PHE A 21 -32.93 18.38 36.24
N ILE A 22 -33.06 18.13 37.54
CA ILE A 22 -32.00 17.67 38.47
C ILE A 22 -32.64 16.67 39.44
N THR A 23 -31.86 15.71 39.96
CA THR A 23 -32.27 14.57 40.83
C THR A 23 -33.22 13.56 40.17
N SER A 24 -33.14 12.24 40.47
CA SER A 24 -32.70 11.61 41.72
C SER A 24 -31.72 10.45 41.55
N SER A 25 -30.81 10.37 42.52
CA SER A 25 -29.93 9.25 42.85
C SER A 25 -30.66 7.92 43.09
N MET A 26 -29.98 6.81 42.79
CA MET A 26 -30.15 5.57 43.54
C MET A 26 -28.81 4.82 43.68
N SER A 27 -28.25 4.82 44.89
CA SER A 27 -27.02 4.11 45.22
C SER A 27 -27.32 2.67 45.66
N MET A 28 -26.44 1.71 45.35
CA MET A 28 -26.44 0.40 46.00
C MET A 28 -25.04 0.03 46.49
N ASN A 29 -24.99 -0.56 47.68
CA ASN A 29 -23.76 -0.66 48.48
C ASN A 29 -22.97 -1.95 48.23
N ILE A 30 -21.67 -1.83 48.51
CA ILE A 30 -20.73 -2.94 48.69
C ILE A 30 -21.24 -3.90 49.78
N SER A 31 -21.05 -5.21 49.59
CA SER A 31 -20.96 -6.16 50.70
C SER A 31 -19.81 -7.14 50.48
N SER A 32 -18.95 -7.26 51.49
CA SER A 32 -17.80 -8.17 51.50
C SER A 32 -18.06 -9.29 52.50
N SER A 33 -17.86 -10.55 52.11
CA SER A 33 -17.90 -11.69 53.04
C SER A 33 -16.87 -12.74 52.69
N SER A 34 -15.84 -12.86 53.52
CA SER A 34 -14.89 -13.97 53.51
C SER A 34 -15.40 -15.12 54.39
N SER A 35 -15.50 -16.34 53.86
CA SER A 35 -15.53 -17.55 54.69
C SER A 35 -14.97 -18.77 53.97
N SER A 36 -14.21 -19.57 54.69
CA SER A 36 -13.62 -20.83 54.23
C SER A 36 -14.43 -22.02 54.71
N SER A 37 -14.66 -23.03 53.86
CA SER A 37 -14.51 -24.44 54.26
C SER A 37 -14.47 -25.40 53.07
N SER A 38 -13.71 -26.48 53.26
CA SER A 38 -13.44 -27.53 52.29
C SER A 38 -14.55 -28.59 52.19
N SER A 39 -14.76 -29.16 51.00
CA SER A 39 -15.03 -30.61 50.88
C SER A 39 -14.64 -31.15 49.49
N ASN A 40 -14.32 -32.43 49.42
CA ASN A 40 -13.69 -33.08 48.27
C ASN A 40 -14.68 -33.43 47.15
N CYS A 41 -14.25 -33.38 45.88
CA CYS A 41 -14.10 -34.63 45.13
C CYS A 41 -13.21 -34.55 43.86
N ARG A 42 -12.70 -35.73 43.51
CA ARG A 42 -11.83 -36.10 42.38
C ARG A 42 -12.52 -35.94 41.01
N SER A 43 -11.88 -35.93 39.83
CA SER A 43 -10.50 -35.67 39.33
C SER A 43 -10.53 -35.88 37.78
N SER A 44 -9.49 -35.97 36.94
CA SER A 44 -8.01 -35.88 36.99
C SER A 44 -7.47 -35.87 35.53
N ILE A 45 -6.49 -35.03 35.19
CA ILE A 45 -5.52 -35.23 34.08
C ILE A 45 -4.23 -34.44 34.42
N SER A 46 -3.06 -34.97 34.07
CA SER A 46 -1.75 -34.42 34.42
C SER A 46 -0.94 -33.97 33.21
N SER A 47 -0.33 -32.79 33.31
CA SER A 47 0.75 -32.34 32.43
C SER A 47 2.08 -33.05 32.73
N ILE A 48 3.01 -33.05 31.76
CA ILE A 48 4.47 -33.10 31.97
C ILE A 48 5.16 -32.64 30.67
N SER A 49 6.34 -32.04 30.80
CA SER A 49 7.12 -31.39 29.75
C SER A 49 8.21 -32.30 29.14
N PRO A 50 8.75 -31.97 27.94
CA PRO A 50 9.88 -32.67 27.34
C PRO A 50 11.24 -32.02 27.68
N PHE A 51 12.28 -32.85 27.85
CA PHE A 51 13.69 -32.45 27.84
C PHE A 51 14.50 -33.45 27.00
N TYR A 52 15.49 -32.96 26.27
CA TYR A 52 16.54 -33.72 25.55
C TYR A 52 17.55 -34.36 26.56
N PRO A 53 18.41 -35.38 26.22
CA PRO A 53 19.28 -35.35 25.02
C PRO A 53 19.87 -36.67 24.40
N ILE A 54 20.30 -36.54 23.13
CA ILE A 54 21.57 -36.98 22.49
C ILE A 54 22.07 -38.47 22.53
N SER A 55 22.33 -39.00 21.31
CA SER A 55 23.50 -39.80 20.83
C SER A 55 23.33 -41.21 20.19
N ASN A 56 23.99 -41.33 19.03
CA ASN A 56 24.80 -42.45 18.50
C ASN A 56 24.22 -43.82 18.05
N SER A 57 24.26 -43.98 16.71
CA SER A 57 25.00 -45.02 15.96
C SER A 57 24.45 -46.45 15.68
N VAL A 58 24.23 -46.68 14.38
CA VAL A 58 24.72 -47.83 13.57
C VAL A 58 23.93 -49.15 13.49
N SER A 59 23.71 -49.56 12.22
CA SER A 59 23.42 -50.92 11.70
C SER A 59 22.01 -51.53 11.90
N GLY A 60 21.69 -52.53 11.07
CA GLY A 60 20.50 -53.39 11.21
C GLY A 60 19.54 -53.34 10.01
N ALA A 61 19.80 -54.12 8.96
CA ALA A 61 18.89 -54.24 7.82
C ALA A 61 17.66 -55.09 8.15
N ASN A 62 16.47 -54.63 7.74
CA ASN A 62 15.45 -55.38 6.97
C ASN A 62 14.06 -54.74 7.11
N ASN A 63 13.39 -54.46 5.99
CA ASN A 63 12.06 -55.02 5.74
C ASN A 63 11.60 -54.85 4.29
N ASN A 64 10.74 -55.77 3.86
CA ASN A 64 10.19 -55.84 2.51
C ASN A 64 9.26 -54.66 2.21
N LEU A 65 9.26 -54.18 0.96
CA LEU A 65 8.10 -53.55 0.35
C LEU A 65 7.88 -54.16 -1.04
N SER A 66 6.62 -54.44 -1.38
CA SER A 66 6.24 -55.22 -2.56
C SER A 66 6.28 -54.41 -3.86
N LEU A 67 6.79 -55.04 -4.92
CA LEU A 67 6.71 -54.51 -6.27
C LEU A 67 5.30 -54.69 -6.85
N LEU A 68 4.79 -53.67 -7.54
CA LEU A 68 3.79 -53.82 -8.60
C LEU A 68 4.34 -53.19 -9.90
N LEU A 69 3.98 -53.79 -11.04
CA LEU A 69 4.74 -53.67 -12.27
C LEU A 69 4.34 -52.45 -13.13
N LEU A 70 5.33 -51.85 -13.78
CA LEU A 70 5.16 -51.18 -15.08
C LEU A 70 6.30 -51.62 -16.05
N PRO A 71 6.10 -51.54 -17.39
CA PRO A 71 6.88 -52.35 -18.35
C PRO A 71 8.27 -51.81 -18.71
N GLN A 72 9.09 -52.67 -19.32
CA GLN A 72 10.44 -52.33 -19.80
C GLN A 72 10.45 -51.73 -21.22
N THR A 73 11.33 -50.75 -21.46
CA THR A 73 12.27 -50.59 -22.60
C THR A 73 12.92 -49.20 -22.48
N ASN A 74 14.13 -48.90 -22.96
CA ASN A 74 15.11 -49.67 -23.74
C ASN A 74 16.55 -49.31 -23.27
N LYS A 75 17.51 -50.23 -23.36
CA LYS A 75 18.92 -49.95 -23.00
C LYS A 75 19.72 -49.43 -24.20
N LYS A 76 20.52 -48.38 -24.01
CA LYS A 76 21.76 -48.13 -24.78
C LYS A 76 22.90 -47.77 -23.82
N THR A 77 23.99 -48.53 -23.92
CA THR A 77 25.21 -48.36 -23.12
C THR A 77 26.34 -47.80 -23.98
N TYR A 78 27.09 -46.85 -23.44
CA TYR A 78 28.44 -46.52 -23.93
C TYR A 78 29.41 -46.49 -22.74
N ARG A 79 30.64 -46.92 -22.97
CA ARG A 79 31.68 -47.07 -21.94
C ARG A 79 32.44 -45.75 -21.76
N CYS A 80 32.80 -45.39 -20.54
CA CYS A 80 33.90 -44.46 -20.31
C CYS A 80 35.24 -45.13 -20.67
N ALA A 81 36.13 -44.37 -21.30
CA ALA A 81 37.54 -44.72 -21.46
C ALA A 81 38.38 -43.81 -20.56
N SER A 82 39.39 -44.37 -19.90
CA SER A 82 40.37 -43.62 -19.12
C SER A 82 41.59 -43.28 -19.97
N THR A 83 42.09 -42.06 -19.83
CA THR A 83 43.35 -41.60 -20.43
C THR A 83 44.19 -40.91 -19.36
N GLN A 84 45.52 -41.07 -19.43
CA GLN A 84 46.45 -40.71 -18.36
C GLN A 84 46.73 -39.20 -18.28
N VAL A 85 47.06 -38.73 -17.08
CA VAL A 85 47.61 -37.40 -16.84
C VAL A 85 49.10 -37.39 -17.21
N GLN A 86 49.54 -36.39 -17.98
CA GLN A 86 50.95 -36.01 -18.06
C GLN A 86 51.13 -34.64 -17.41
N GLU A 87 52.09 -34.53 -16.50
CA GLU A 87 52.53 -33.24 -15.96
C GLU A 87 53.36 -32.50 -17.01
N VAL A 88 53.08 -31.21 -17.21
CA VAL A 88 53.96 -30.28 -17.92
C VAL A 88 54.16 -29.05 -17.06
N THR A 89 55.25 -29.03 -16.29
CA THR A 89 55.65 -27.87 -15.50
C THR A 89 56.22 -26.78 -16.39
N LYS A 90 55.46 -25.69 -16.57
CA LYS A 90 56.00 -24.40 -17.00
C LYS A 90 55.47 -23.28 -16.11
N THR A 91 56.39 -22.71 -15.33
CA THR A 91 56.20 -21.48 -14.58
C THR A 91 56.07 -20.29 -15.54
N ASN A 92 55.13 -19.39 -15.24
CA ASN A 92 55.23 -17.98 -15.62
C ASN A 92 54.35 -17.14 -14.68
N ASN A 93 54.92 -16.08 -14.10
CA ASN A 93 54.21 -15.18 -13.21
C ASN A 93 53.44 -14.12 -14.01
N GLU A 94 52.11 -14.19 -14.03
CA GLU A 94 51.26 -13.06 -14.36
C GLU A 94 50.25 -12.79 -13.24
N ASN A 95 50.22 -11.54 -12.76
CA ASN A 95 49.28 -11.07 -11.74
C ASN A 95 47.85 -10.93 -12.28
N ARG A 96 47.21 -12.05 -12.63
CA ARG A 96 45.77 -12.08 -12.91
C ARG A 96 45.01 -11.93 -11.61
N LYS A 97 44.66 -10.67 -11.28
CA LYS A 97 43.57 -10.37 -10.33
C LYS A 97 42.35 -11.18 -10.76
N VAL A 98 42.04 -12.26 -10.03
CA VAL A 98 40.84 -13.07 -10.28
C VAL A 98 39.65 -12.19 -9.92
N GLY A 99 39.07 -11.55 -10.94
CA GLY A 99 37.82 -10.81 -10.82
C GLY A 99 36.76 -11.77 -10.32
N ARG A 100 36.43 -11.69 -9.03
CA ARG A 100 35.46 -12.55 -8.35
C ARG A 100 34.10 -12.31 -8.99
N ARG A 101 33.78 -13.09 -10.01
CA ARG A 101 32.46 -13.10 -10.68
C ARG A 101 31.42 -13.19 -9.58
N LYS A 102 30.64 -12.12 -9.40
CA LYS A 102 29.49 -12.14 -8.49
C LYS A 102 28.59 -13.30 -8.92
N SER A 103 28.05 -14.05 -7.96
CA SER A 103 27.03 -15.05 -8.28
C SER A 103 25.89 -14.32 -8.98
N GLN A 104 25.46 -14.81 -10.14
CA GLN A 104 24.32 -14.26 -10.87
C GLN A 104 22.97 -14.61 -10.18
N PHE A 105 23.05 -15.32 -9.04
CA PHE A 105 21.93 -15.85 -8.25
C PHE A 105 22.13 -15.54 -6.75
N GLU A 106 22.61 -14.34 -6.39
CA GLU A 106 22.55 -13.86 -5.00
C GLU A 106 21.11 -13.38 -4.71
N ILE A 107 20.30 -14.27 -4.12
CA ILE A 107 18.95 -13.95 -3.66
C ILE A 107 19.05 -12.90 -2.54
N GLU A 108 18.37 -11.77 -2.74
CA GLU A 108 18.39 -10.63 -1.83
C GLU A 108 16.97 -10.37 -1.34
N ASN A 109 16.69 -10.59 -0.05
CA ASN A 109 15.39 -10.27 0.54
C ASN A 109 15.32 -8.82 1.04
N LEU A 110 14.11 -8.33 1.28
CA LEU A 110 13.83 -6.96 1.73
C LEU A 110 14.65 -6.59 2.97
N THR A 111 14.69 -7.46 3.99
CA THR A 111 15.47 -7.24 5.22
C THR A 111 16.96 -7.07 4.92
N SER A 112 17.55 -7.93 4.08
CA SER A 112 18.95 -7.81 3.66
C SER A 112 19.22 -6.55 2.83
N TRP A 113 18.22 -6.09 2.07
CA TRP A 113 18.34 -4.87 1.27
C TRP A 113 18.25 -3.61 2.14
N LEU A 114 17.32 -3.56 3.11
CA LEU A 114 17.17 -2.46 4.07
C LEU A 114 18.45 -2.29 4.91
N LEU A 115 18.97 -3.37 5.50
CA LEU A 115 20.25 -3.38 6.23
C LEU A 115 21.46 -2.99 5.34
N LYS A 116 21.35 -3.12 4.00
CA LYS A 116 22.35 -2.58 3.05
C LYS A 116 22.15 -1.10 2.76
N GLN A 117 20.93 -0.55 2.85
CA GLN A 117 20.66 0.89 2.75
C GLN A 117 21.08 1.63 4.02
N GLU A 118 20.76 1.08 5.19
CA GLU A 118 21.20 1.55 6.51
C GLU A 118 22.73 1.70 6.56
N ARG A 119 23.44 0.60 6.24
CA ARG A 119 24.91 0.57 6.16
C ARG A 119 25.54 1.48 5.08
N GLN A 120 24.74 2.07 4.20
CA GLN A 120 25.18 3.07 3.21
C GLN A 120 24.85 4.50 3.63
N GLY A 121 24.13 4.72 4.75
CA GLY A 121 23.61 6.03 5.12
C GLY A 121 22.52 6.53 4.17
N ASN A 122 21.78 5.61 3.53
CA ASN A 122 20.62 5.95 2.68
C ASN A 122 19.32 6.06 3.50
N ILE A 123 19.23 5.28 4.57
CA ILE A 123 18.22 5.31 5.63
C ILE A 123 18.95 5.13 6.96
N ASP A 124 18.26 5.34 8.08
CA ASP A 124 18.77 5.06 9.41
C ASP A 124 18.20 3.73 9.97
N ALA A 125 18.49 3.44 11.24
CA ALA A 125 18.01 2.24 11.92
C ALA A 125 16.50 2.30 12.26
N GLU A 126 15.93 3.48 12.52
CA GLU A 126 14.52 3.62 12.87
C GLU A 126 13.61 3.46 11.66
N LEU A 127 13.91 4.13 10.53
CA LEU A 127 13.20 3.94 9.27
C LEU A 127 13.33 2.49 8.75
N THR A 128 14.45 1.81 9.04
CA THR A 128 14.63 0.38 8.77
C THR A 128 13.61 -0.48 9.53
N ILE A 129 13.33 -0.15 10.80
CA ILE A 129 12.30 -0.84 11.61
C ILE A 129 10.89 -0.50 11.09
N VAL A 130 10.58 0.77 10.81
CA VAL A 130 9.28 1.20 10.26
C VAL A 130 8.96 0.48 8.94
N LEU A 131 9.90 0.46 7.99
CA LEU A 131 9.74 -0.26 6.72
C LEU A 131 9.60 -1.77 6.91
N SER A 132 10.27 -2.35 7.91
CA SER A 132 10.09 -3.77 8.27
C SER A 132 8.69 -4.03 8.81
N SER A 133 8.18 -3.19 9.72
CA SER A 133 6.81 -3.27 10.26
C SER A 133 5.74 -3.13 9.18
N ILE A 134 5.90 -2.17 8.26
CA ILE A 134 5.02 -2.00 7.10
C ILE A 134 5.01 -3.27 6.23
N SER A 135 6.18 -3.87 5.99
CA SER A 135 6.25 -5.14 5.24
C SER A 135 5.57 -6.30 5.97
N LEU A 136 5.57 -6.32 7.30
CA LEU A 136 4.88 -7.33 8.11
C LEU A 136 3.35 -7.15 8.05
N ALA A 137 2.85 -5.91 8.15
CA ALA A 137 1.44 -5.60 7.95
C ALA A 137 0.96 -6.09 6.57
N CYS A 138 1.72 -5.78 5.51
CA CYS A 138 1.42 -6.23 4.14
C CYS A 138 1.40 -7.76 4.01
N LYS A 139 2.31 -8.50 4.67
CA LYS A 139 2.29 -9.97 4.72
C LYS A 139 1.04 -10.50 5.41
N GLN A 140 0.60 -9.86 6.50
CA GLN A 140 -0.62 -10.25 7.23
C GLN A 140 -1.90 -9.95 6.41
N ILE A 141 -2.03 -8.74 5.85
CA ILE A 141 -3.16 -8.32 5.02
C ILE A 141 -3.28 -9.23 3.77
N SER A 142 -2.16 -9.59 3.14
CA SER A 142 -2.16 -10.59 2.06
C SER A 142 -2.71 -11.95 2.49
N SER A 143 -2.44 -12.40 3.72
CA SER A 143 -2.94 -13.68 4.26
C SER A 143 -4.45 -13.61 4.55
N LEU A 144 -4.93 -12.45 5.03
CA LEU A 144 -6.35 -12.18 5.25
C LEU A 144 -7.13 -12.13 3.92
N LEU A 145 -6.65 -11.38 2.93
CA LEU A 145 -7.27 -11.26 1.61
C LEU A 145 -7.36 -12.61 0.88
N GLN A 146 -6.28 -13.40 0.87
CA GLN A 146 -6.28 -14.75 0.28
C GLN A 146 -7.25 -15.73 0.96
N ARG A 147 -7.74 -15.40 2.16
CA ARG A 147 -8.66 -16.21 2.96
C ARG A 147 -10.02 -15.54 3.20
N ALA A 148 -10.28 -14.37 2.60
CA ALA A 148 -11.44 -13.52 2.87
C ALA A 148 -12.77 -14.30 2.83
N THR A 149 -13.00 -15.05 1.75
CA THR A 149 -14.20 -15.86 1.53
C THR A 149 -14.28 -17.10 2.44
N ILE A 150 -13.15 -17.61 2.92
CA ILE A 150 -13.07 -18.78 3.82
C ILE A 150 -13.35 -18.38 5.27
N SER A 151 -13.04 -17.13 5.64
CA SER A 151 -13.24 -16.58 6.98
C SER A 151 -14.42 -15.61 7.09
N GLU A 152 -15.31 -15.60 6.09
CA GLU A 152 -16.55 -14.78 6.04
C GLU A 152 -16.31 -13.26 6.25
N LEU A 153 -15.12 -12.79 5.86
CA LEU A 153 -14.68 -11.40 5.98
C LEU A 153 -15.13 -10.52 4.79
N THR A 154 -15.78 -11.11 3.79
CA THR A 154 -16.42 -10.42 2.67
C THR A 154 -17.72 -9.69 3.09
N GLY A 155 -18.10 -8.67 2.31
CA GLY A 155 -19.28 -7.83 2.53
C GLY A 155 -19.11 -6.68 3.54
N SER A 156 -20.00 -5.68 3.44
CA SER A 156 -20.04 -4.47 4.27
C SER A 156 -20.27 -4.79 5.76
N GLN A 157 -19.69 -4.00 6.67
CA GLN A 157 -19.89 -4.17 8.11
C GLN A 157 -21.13 -3.42 8.65
N GLY A 158 -21.82 -2.64 7.80
CA GLY A 158 -22.94 -1.76 8.21
C GLY A 158 -22.48 -0.45 8.87
N TYR A 159 -21.17 -0.22 8.91
CA TYR A 159 -20.56 1.06 9.24
C TYR A 159 -20.32 1.85 7.95
N ILE A 160 -20.62 3.13 8.00
CA ILE A 160 -20.26 4.10 6.97
C ILE A 160 -19.00 4.80 7.48
N ASN A 161 -17.94 4.86 6.67
CA ASN A 161 -16.71 5.53 7.10
C ASN A 161 -16.89 7.07 7.08
N VAL A 162 -15.88 7.79 7.57
CA VAL A 162 -15.88 9.26 7.73
C VAL A 162 -16.10 10.02 6.42
N GLN A 163 -16.01 9.33 5.28
CA GLN A 163 -16.12 9.88 3.94
C GLN A 163 -17.46 9.54 3.24
N GLY A 164 -18.35 8.82 3.93
CA GLY A 164 -19.68 8.46 3.42
C GLY A 164 -19.73 7.17 2.59
N GLU A 165 -18.72 6.31 2.68
CA GLU A 165 -18.60 5.06 1.90
C GLU A 165 -18.82 3.83 2.81
N ASP A 166 -19.44 2.76 2.28
CA ASP A 166 -19.75 1.52 3.03
C ASP A 166 -18.47 0.77 3.40
N GLN A 167 -18.02 0.86 4.65
CA GLN A 167 -16.79 0.23 5.11
C GLN A 167 -16.92 -1.30 5.13
N ARG A 168 -15.94 -2.01 4.56
CA ARG A 168 -15.91 -3.47 4.53
C ARG A 168 -15.11 -3.98 5.71
N LYS A 169 -15.47 -5.17 6.21
CA LYS A 169 -14.82 -5.75 7.40
C LYS A 169 -13.29 -5.85 7.25
N LEU A 170 -12.82 -6.12 6.03
CA LEU A 170 -11.40 -6.25 5.72
C LEU A 170 -10.64 -4.93 5.76
N ASP A 171 -11.29 -3.81 5.42
CA ASP A 171 -10.66 -2.49 5.40
C ASP A 171 -10.37 -2.06 6.85
N PHE A 172 -11.37 -2.20 7.73
CA PHE A 172 -11.25 -2.04 9.18
C PHE A 172 -10.16 -2.96 9.80
N ILE A 173 -10.15 -4.25 9.46
CA ILE A 173 -9.14 -5.19 9.99
C ILE A 173 -7.73 -4.85 9.46
N ALA A 174 -7.60 -4.41 8.20
CA ALA A 174 -6.32 -4.01 7.63
C ALA A 174 -5.79 -2.71 8.26
N ASN A 175 -6.67 -1.74 8.56
CA ASN A 175 -6.33 -0.55 9.35
C ASN A 175 -5.80 -0.94 10.74
N GLN A 176 -6.48 -1.84 11.46
CA GLN A 176 -5.99 -2.36 12.74
C GLN A 176 -4.61 -3.04 12.62
N VAL A 177 -4.43 -3.91 11.62
CA VAL A 177 -3.15 -4.61 11.37
C VAL A 177 -2.00 -3.63 11.08
N PHE A 178 -2.25 -2.56 10.31
CA PHE A 178 -1.25 -1.51 10.09
C PHE A 178 -0.94 -0.76 11.39
N CYS A 179 -1.96 -0.25 12.08
CA CYS A 179 -1.80 0.49 13.32
C CYS A 179 -1.02 -0.31 14.37
N ASP A 180 -1.32 -1.60 14.57
CA ASP A 180 -0.65 -2.41 15.57
C ASP A 180 0.78 -2.80 15.17
N CYS A 181 1.07 -3.03 13.87
CA CYS A 181 2.43 -3.21 13.37
C CYS A 181 3.29 -1.93 13.48
N LEU A 182 2.67 -0.75 13.37
CA LEU A 182 3.34 0.55 13.49
C LEU A 182 3.54 0.96 14.96
N ARG A 183 2.54 0.78 15.83
CA ARG A 183 2.65 0.95 17.30
C ARG A 183 3.78 0.09 17.85
N SER A 184 3.76 -1.22 17.57
CA SER A 184 4.79 -2.16 18.02
C SER A 184 6.20 -1.92 17.44
N SER A 185 6.36 -1.01 16.47
CA SER A 185 7.69 -0.52 16.04
C SER A 185 8.34 0.39 17.08
N GLY A 186 7.53 1.14 17.84
CA GLY A 186 7.97 2.20 18.76
C GLY A 186 8.68 3.39 18.11
N ARG A 187 8.63 3.55 16.77
CA ARG A 187 9.31 4.64 16.01
C ARG A 187 8.38 5.58 15.24
N THR A 188 7.11 5.23 15.09
CA THR A 188 6.13 6.02 14.31
C THR A 188 5.34 6.92 15.25
N GLY A 189 5.68 8.21 15.33
CA GLY A 189 5.07 9.16 16.28
C GLY A 189 3.64 9.53 15.93
N ILE A 190 3.32 9.63 14.64
CA ILE A 190 1.98 9.93 14.13
C ILE A 190 1.61 8.94 13.03
N ILE A 191 0.39 8.41 13.11
CA ILE A 191 -0.25 7.56 12.10
C ILE A 191 -1.43 8.33 11.51
N ALA A 192 -1.49 8.47 10.19
CA ALA A 192 -2.69 8.95 9.49
C ALA A 192 -3.18 7.89 8.49
N SER A 193 -4.42 7.46 8.67
CA SER A 193 -5.08 6.45 7.85
C SER A 193 -6.19 7.09 7.03
N GLU A 194 -6.48 6.52 5.87
CA GLU A 194 -7.65 6.87 5.05
C GLU A 194 -8.99 6.62 5.80
N GLU A 195 -9.02 5.62 6.68
CA GLU A 195 -10.22 5.16 7.39
C GLU A 195 -10.50 5.88 8.73
N GLU A 196 -9.62 6.79 9.16
CA GLU A 196 -9.70 7.50 10.45
C GLU A 196 -9.93 9.01 10.22
N GLU A 197 -10.79 9.67 11.00
CA GLU A 197 -11.06 11.11 10.84
C GLU A 197 -9.84 11.97 11.23
N VAL A 198 -9.18 11.58 12.32
CA VAL A 198 -8.11 12.33 13.00
C VAL A 198 -6.83 11.47 13.05
N PRO A 199 -5.62 12.03 12.90
CA PRO A 199 -4.39 11.25 12.99
C PRO A 199 -4.13 10.76 14.41
N ILE A 200 -3.76 9.48 14.52
CA ILE A 200 -3.46 8.81 15.77
C ILE A 200 -2.02 9.14 16.17
N ALA A 201 -1.85 9.92 17.23
CA ALA A 201 -0.57 10.03 17.93
C ALA A 201 -0.25 8.70 18.65
N VAL A 202 1.04 8.32 18.68
CA VAL A 202 1.47 7.06 19.30
C VAL A 202 2.29 7.35 20.55
N GLU A 203 1.60 7.33 21.69
CA GLU A 203 2.16 7.56 23.04
C GLU A 203 3.34 6.63 23.37
N GLU A 204 3.29 5.35 22.95
CA GLU A 204 4.32 4.34 23.24
C GLU A 204 5.60 4.45 22.36
N THR A 205 5.91 5.63 21.81
CA THR A 205 7.10 5.80 20.96
C THR A 205 8.38 6.13 21.75
N TYR A 206 9.48 5.49 21.36
CA TYR A 206 10.82 5.75 21.92
C TYR A 206 11.49 6.99 21.31
N SER A 207 10.99 7.49 20.17
CA SER A 207 11.62 8.57 19.41
C SER A 207 10.64 9.46 18.65
N GLY A 208 9.49 8.95 18.20
CA GLY A 208 8.47 9.72 17.49
C GLY A 208 8.86 10.24 16.09
N ASN A 209 10.08 9.96 15.62
CA ASN A 209 10.75 10.61 14.48
C ASN A 209 10.09 10.47 13.10
N TYR A 210 8.99 9.71 12.96
CA TYR A 210 8.35 9.43 11.67
C TYR A 210 6.83 9.59 11.74
N THR A 211 6.29 10.28 10.75
CA THR A 211 4.85 10.33 10.46
C THR A 211 4.58 9.38 9.29
N VAL A 212 3.73 8.38 9.51
CA VAL A 212 3.36 7.39 8.48
C VAL A 212 1.93 7.65 8.04
N VAL A 213 1.76 7.90 6.74
CA VAL A 213 0.46 8.02 6.08
C VAL A 213 0.19 6.72 5.32
N PHE A 214 -1.03 6.15 5.40
CA PHE A 214 -1.37 4.95 4.64
C PHE A 214 -2.84 4.86 4.19
N ASP A 215 -3.03 4.14 3.09
CA ASP A 215 -4.31 3.55 2.69
C ASP A 215 -4.20 2.03 2.96
N PRO A 216 -5.06 1.45 3.82
CA PRO A 216 -4.97 0.05 4.17
C PRO A 216 -5.37 -0.88 3.02
N ILE A 217 -6.41 -0.55 2.23
CA ILE A 217 -6.86 -1.32 1.06
C ILE A 217 -7.48 -0.41 -0.01
N ASP A 218 -6.63 0.11 -0.90
CA ASP A 218 -7.06 0.67 -2.18
C ASP A 218 -7.83 -0.39 -2.97
N GLY A 219 -8.95 0.06 -3.54
CA GLY A 219 -9.84 -0.77 -4.33
C GLY A 219 -10.64 -1.75 -3.49
N SER A 220 -10.97 -1.45 -2.23
CA SER A 220 -11.79 -2.30 -1.35
C SER A 220 -13.05 -2.89 -2.03
N SER A 221 -13.68 -2.15 -2.95
CA SER A 221 -14.79 -2.61 -3.81
C SER A 221 -14.48 -3.85 -4.68
N ASN A 222 -13.22 -4.13 -4.98
CA ASN A 222 -12.74 -5.31 -5.72
C ASN A 222 -12.60 -6.58 -4.86
N ILE A 223 -12.72 -6.49 -3.53
CA ILE A 223 -12.53 -7.63 -2.62
C ILE A 223 -13.52 -8.77 -2.91
N ASP A 224 -14.83 -8.46 -3.03
CA ASP A 224 -15.86 -9.50 -3.22
C ASP A 224 -15.83 -10.11 -4.64
N THR A 225 -15.17 -9.45 -5.59
CA THR A 225 -15.00 -9.93 -6.98
C THR A 225 -13.67 -10.65 -7.19
N ALA A 226 -12.84 -10.77 -6.15
CA ALA A 226 -11.47 -11.31 -6.19
C ALA A 226 -10.58 -10.63 -7.26
N LEU A 227 -10.84 -9.35 -7.53
CA LEU A 227 -9.99 -8.50 -8.37
C LEU A 227 -8.80 -7.94 -7.55
N THR A 228 -7.90 -7.23 -8.23
CA THR A 228 -6.69 -6.69 -7.59
C THR A 228 -7.04 -5.55 -6.63
N THR A 229 -6.34 -5.54 -5.49
CA THR A 229 -6.33 -4.48 -4.46
C THR A 229 -4.89 -4.17 -4.06
N GLY A 230 -4.66 -3.20 -3.17
CA GLY A 230 -3.34 -2.99 -2.58
C GLY A 230 -3.36 -2.07 -1.37
N SER A 231 -2.27 -2.03 -0.60
CA SER A 231 -2.06 -1.03 0.44
C SER A 231 -1.07 0.02 -0.05
N ILE A 232 -1.26 1.30 0.31
CA ILE A 232 -0.38 2.42 -0.08
C ILE A 232 0.22 3.04 1.18
N PHE A 233 1.49 3.46 1.14
CA PHE A 233 2.09 4.16 2.29
C PHE A 233 3.10 5.24 1.87
N GLY A 234 3.15 6.32 2.67
CA GLY A 234 4.16 7.37 2.64
C GLY A 234 4.74 7.62 4.02
N ILE A 235 6.00 8.06 4.08
CA ILE A 235 6.72 8.31 5.33
C ILE A 235 7.35 9.70 5.27
N TYR A 236 6.99 10.57 6.21
CA TYR A 236 7.51 11.91 6.40
C TYR A 236 8.31 12.01 7.70
N THR A 237 9.20 13.00 7.79
CA THR A 237 9.66 13.51 9.10
C THR A 237 8.57 14.44 9.67
N PRO A 238 8.21 14.37 10.96
CA PRO A 238 7.45 15.43 11.62
C PRO A 238 8.18 16.77 11.48
N GLN A 239 7.48 17.85 11.15
CA GLN A 239 8.10 19.19 11.09
C GLN A 239 8.34 19.74 12.50
N ASP A 240 7.39 19.49 13.41
CA ASP A 240 7.52 19.76 14.84
C ASP A 240 7.40 18.46 15.65
N HIS A 241 8.21 18.32 16.69
CA HIS A 241 8.18 17.15 17.60
C HIS A 241 7.02 17.21 18.62
N GLN A 242 6.14 18.21 18.53
CA GLN A 242 5.18 18.61 19.58
C GLN A 242 3.75 18.06 19.39
N CYS A 243 3.59 16.99 18.61
CA CYS A 243 2.33 16.22 18.54
C CYS A 243 2.28 15.09 19.58
N ILE A 244 3.36 14.88 20.33
CA ILE A 244 3.38 14.06 21.54
C ILE A 244 3.03 14.99 22.71
N ALA A 245 2.00 14.63 23.49
CA ALA A 245 1.61 15.37 24.68
C ALA A 245 2.58 15.07 25.84
N ASP A 246 3.51 15.99 26.13
CA ASP A 246 4.43 15.91 27.27
C ASP A 246 3.68 16.12 28.61
N TYR A 247 3.04 15.03 29.09
CA TYR A 247 2.33 14.96 30.38
C TYR A 247 3.19 15.26 31.62
N ASP A 248 4.50 15.43 31.48
CA ASP A 248 5.41 15.87 32.55
C ASP A 248 5.27 17.38 32.87
N THR A 249 4.58 18.15 32.02
CA THR A 249 4.14 19.51 32.36
C THR A 249 2.77 19.51 33.04
N ASN A 250 2.69 20.13 34.23
CA ASN A 250 1.48 20.18 35.07
C ASN A 250 0.43 21.20 34.56
N ASP A 251 0.32 21.41 33.25
CA ASP A 251 -0.57 22.40 32.64
C ASP A 251 -1.87 21.73 32.14
N GLN A 252 -2.84 21.58 33.04
CA GLN A 252 -4.16 21.00 32.76
C GLN A 252 -5.07 21.95 31.95
N SER A 253 -4.51 22.57 30.90
CA SER A 253 -5.14 23.64 30.13
C SER A 253 -5.12 23.43 28.61
N MET A 254 -4.65 22.28 28.11
CA MET A 254 -4.87 21.90 26.71
C MET A 254 -6.24 21.24 26.56
N THR A 255 -6.98 21.65 25.53
CA THR A 255 -8.24 21.01 25.14
C THR A 255 -7.97 20.06 23.98
N LEU A 256 -8.64 18.90 23.95
CA LEU A 256 -8.37 17.83 22.98
C LEU A 256 -8.28 18.33 21.52
N GLY A 257 -9.19 19.23 21.12
CA GLY A 257 -9.20 19.82 19.78
C GLY A 257 -7.93 20.61 19.40
N GLU A 258 -7.17 21.16 20.36
CA GLU A 258 -5.88 21.79 20.06
C GLU A 258 -4.78 20.77 19.78
N GLU A 259 -4.81 19.62 20.44
CA GLU A 259 -3.84 18.53 20.22
C GLU A 259 -4.13 17.85 18.88
N GLU A 260 -5.40 17.55 18.61
CA GLU A 260 -5.91 17.07 17.31
C GLU A 260 -5.48 18.02 16.18
N GLN A 261 -5.71 19.33 16.33
CA GLN A 261 -5.40 20.32 15.29
C GLN A 261 -3.90 20.55 15.08
N ARG A 262 -3.04 20.35 16.11
CA ARG A 262 -1.58 20.31 15.93
C ARG A 262 -1.12 19.03 15.22
N CYS A 263 -1.75 17.89 15.54
CA CYS A 263 -1.48 16.61 14.89
C CYS A 263 -1.80 16.67 13.39
N VAL A 264 -2.95 17.26 13.03
CA VAL A 264 -3.33 17.59 11.64
C VAL A 264 -2.22 18.37 10.91
N VAL A 265 -1.71 19.46 11.51
CA VAL A 265 -0.70 20.33 10.87
C VAL A 265 0.63 19.61 10.61
N SER A 266 1.11 18.76 11.52
CA SER A 266 2.35 17.99 11.31
C SER A 266 2.20 16.89 10.24
N VAL A 267 0.96 16.46 9.99
CA VAL A 267 0.59 15.45 8.96
C VAL A 267 0.38 16.08 7.58
N CYS A 268 -0.20 17.28 7.50
CA CYS A 268 -0.50 18.00 6.24
C CYS A 268 0.77 18.56 5.55
N GLN A 269 1.62 17.67 5.03
CA GLN A 269 2.86 18.03 4.34
C GLN A 269 2.78 17.83 2.82
N PRO A 270 3.42 18.70 2.01
CA PRO A 270 3.50 18.50 0.57
C PRO A 270 4.35 17.26 0.24
N GLY A 271 3.90 16.46 -0.73
CA GLY A 271 4.49 15.15 -1.05
C GLY A 271 5.99 15.17 -1.39
N ARG A 272 6.55 16.33 -1.77
CA ARG A 272 8.00 16.54 -1.93
C ARG A 272 8.82 16.30 -0.64
N ASN A 273 8.19 16.29 0.53
CA ASN A 273 8.81 16.00 1.82
C ASN A 273 8.90 14.49 2.16
N LEU A 274 8.37 13.59 1.32
CA LEU A 274 8.42 12.14 1.56
C LEU A 274 9.88 11.62 1.61
N LEU A 275 10.25 11.01 2.73
CA LEU A 275 11.53 10.30 2.89
C LEU A 275 11.51 8.96 2.15
N ALA A 276 10.36 8.29 2.21
CA ALA A 276 10.10 7.02 1.56
C ALA A 276 8.62 6.91 1.21
N ALA A 277 8.31 6.16 0.17
CA ALA A 277 6.94 5.81 -0.20
C ALA A 277 6.91 4.44 -0.89
N GLY A 278 5.76 3.79 -0.86
CA GLY A 278 5.58 2.47 -1.42
C GLY A 278 4.13 2.03 -1.53
N TYR A 279 3.95 0.83 -2.07
CA TYR A 279 2.68 0.11 -2.04
C TYR A 279 2.93 -1.40 -1.97
N CYS A 280 1.94 -2.16 -1.50
CA CYS A 280 1.87 -3.60 -1.65
C CYS A 280 0.66 -3.97 -2.49
N MET A 281 0.87 -4.48 -3.70
CA MET A 281 -0.20 -4.98 -4.57
C MET A 281 -0.57 -6.40 -4.19
N TYR A 282 -1.86 -6.68 -4.02
CA TYR A 282 -2.42 -8.02 -3.79
C TYR A 282 -3.15 -8.48 -5.05
N SER A 283 -2.55 -9.43 -5.77
CA SER A 283 -3.05 -9.94 -7.05
C SER A 283 -2.66 -11.41 -7.23
N SER A 284 -2.52 -11.88 -8.48
CA SER A 284 -1.97 -13.22 -8.81
C SER A 284 -0.55 -13.46 -8.28
N SER A 285 0.15 -12.39 -7.88
CA SER A 285 1.31 -12.40 -7.01
C SER A 285 1.25 -11.18 -6.08
N VAL A 286 1.98 -11.23 -4.97
CA VAL A 286 2.04 -10.14 -3.99
C VAL A 286 3.34 -9.39 -4.19
N ILE A 287 3.25 -8.09 -4.49
CA ILE A 287 4.39 -7.27 -4.91
C ILE A 287 4.48 -6.01 -4.07
N PHE A 288 5.57 -5.90 -3.31
CA PHE A 288 5.93 -4.75 -2.49
C PHE A 288 6.88 -3.85 -3.27
N VAL A 289 6.45 -2.62 -3.59
CA VAL A 289 7.23 -1.63 -4.32
C VAL A 289 7.60 -0.49 -3.39
N LEU A 290 8.87 -0.09 -3.38
CA LEU A 290 9.43 0.87 -2.43
C LEU A 290 10.42 1.82 -3.11
N SER A 291 10.42 3.08 -2.68
CA SER A 291 11.53 4.01 -2.87
C SER A 291 11.90 4.69 -1.56
N VAL A 292 13.21 4.92 -1.38
CA VAL A 292 13.83 5.67 -0.26
C VAL A 292 14.64 6.84 -0.82
N GLY A 293 14.02 7.62 -1.71
CA GLY A 293 14.62 8.78 -2.38
C GLY A 293 15.68 8.48 -3.46
N LYS A 294 16.04 7.21 -3.69
CA LYS A 294 17.14 6.78 -4.58
C LYS A 294 16.73 5.69 -5.57
N GLY A 295 15.69 5.97 -6.36
CA GLY A 295 15.10 5.05 -7.34
C GLY A 295 14.11 4.06 -6.74
N VAL A 296 13.45 3.28 -7.60
CA VAL A 296 12.35 2.37 -7.22
C VAL A 296 12.79 0.90 -7.30
N PHE A 297 12.39 0.12 -6.30
CA PHE A 297 12.70 -1.30 -6.15
C PHE A 297 11.40 -2.10 -5.97
N SER A 298 11.34 -3.31 -6.53
CA SER A 298 10.18 -4.20 -6.42
C SER A 298 10.60 -5.56 -5.86
N PHE A 299 9.91 -5.97 -4.81
CA PHE A 299 10.10 -7.23 -4.11
C PHE A 299 8.83 -8.08 -4.25
N THR A 300 8.98 -9.33 -4.68
CA THR A 300 7.87 -10.27 -4.80
C THR A 300 7.88 -11.19 -3.57
N LEU A 301 6.71 -11.41 -2.97
CA LEU A 301 6.59 -12.34 -1.84
C LEU A 301 6.77 -13.79 -2.33
N ASP A 302 7.72 -14.51 -1.75
CA ASP A 302 7.80 -15.96 -1.88
C ASP A 302 6.90 -16.61 -0.81
N PRO A 303 5.79 -17.27 -1.19
CA PRO A 303 4.87 -17.89 -0.24
C PRO A 303 5.43 -19.16 0.42
N MET A 304 6.53 -19.74 -0.08
CA MET A 304 7.18 -20.89 0.55
C MET A 304 8.03 -20.52 1.76
N TYR A 305 8.59 -19.30 1.75
CA TYR A 305 9.46 -18.79 2.83
C TYR A 305 8.85 -17.63 3.61
N GLY A 306 7.74 -17.05 3.14
CA GLY A 306 7.11 -15.89 3.75
C GLY A 306 7.93 -14.60 3.62
N GLU A 307 8.79 -14.50 2.60
CA GLU A 307 9.74 -13.40 2.46
C GLU A 307 9.65 -12.63 1.14
N PHE A 308 9.85 -11.31 1.23
CA PHE A 308 9.89 -10.41 0.08
C PHE A 308 11.28 -10.48 -0.58
N VAL A 309 11.35 -11.06 -1.79
CA VAL A 309 12.59 -11.23 -2.57
C VAL A 309 12.67 -10.16 -3.65
N LEU A 310 13.82 -9.48 -3.75
CA LEU A 310 14.07 -8.40 -4.70
C LEU A 310 14.12 -8.91 -6.14
N THR A 311 13.05 -8.69 -6.90
CA THR A 311 12.91 -9.17 -8.29
C THR A 311 13.25 -8.12 -9.34
N GLN A 312 13.09 -6.82 -9.03
CA GLN A 312 13.49 -5.72 -9.93
C GLN A 312 14.17 -4.58 -9.17
N LYS A 313 15.25 -4.03 -9.74
CA LYS A 313 16.06 -2.95 -9.15
C LYS A 313 16.08 -1.75 -10.09
N ASN A 314 15.98 -0.54 -9.55
CA ASN A 314 15.96 0.72 -10.29
C ASN A 314 14.95 0.71 -11.45
N ILE A 315 13.66 0.44 -11.14
CA ILE A 315 12.58 0.49 -12.12
C ILE A 315 12.56 1.89 -12.76
N GLN A 316 12.40 1.94 -14.08
CA GLN A 316 12.26 3.16 -14.86
C GLN A 316 11.03 3.04 -15.75
N ILE A 317 10.14 4.03 -15.71
CA ILE A 317 8.92 4.02 -16.51
C ILE A 317 9.26 4.35 -17.99
N PRO A 318 8.64 3.68 -18.98
CA PRO A 318 8.78 4.04 -20.39
C PRO A 318 8.38 5.50 -20.64
N LYS A 319 9.12 6.20 -21.51
CA LYS A 319 8.92 7.66 -21.72
C LYS A 319 7.62 8.02 -22.46
N SER A 320 7.16 7.14 -23.34
CA SER A 320 5.81 7.08 -23.93
C SER A 320 5.25 5.66 -23.76
N GLY A 321 3.92 5.52 -23.82
CA GLY A 321 3.25 4.22 -23.82
C GLY A 321 1.83 4.31 -24.35
N LYS A 322 1.46 3.42 -25.27
CA LYS A 322 0.14 3.44 -25.93
C LYS A 322 -0.95 2.74 -25.12
N ILE A 323 -1.03 3.08 -23.84
CA ILE A 323 -2.04 2.59 -22.88
C ILE A 323 -2.65 3.81 -22.19
N TYR A 324 -3.98 3.86 -22.08
CA TYR A 324 -4.67 4.84 -21.26
C TYR A 324 -5.63 4.16 -20.28
N SER A 325 -5.78 4.75 -19.10
CA SER A 325 -6.50 4.16 -17.98
C SER A 325 -7.38 5.20 -17.29
N PHE A 326 -8.64 5.24 -17.71
CA PHE A 326 -9.66 6.20 -17.28
C PHE A 326 -11.01 5.50 -17.16
N ASN A 327 -11.85 5.90 -16.21
CA ASN A 327 -13.22 5.41 -16.10
C ASN A 327 -14.15 6.13 -17.11
N GLU A 328 -14.16 5.66 -18.36
CA GLU A 328 -14.95 6.27 -19.46
C GLU A 328 -16.48 6.29 -19.21
N ALA A 329 -17.01 5.58 -18.20
CA ALA A 329 -18.42 5.76 -17.79
C ALA A 329 -18.72 7.20 -17.33
N ASN A 330 -17.70 7.93 -16.85
CA ASN A 330 -17.80 9.33 -16.45
C ASN A 330 -17.59 10.32 -17.61
N TYR A 331 -17.40 9.87 -18.86
CA TYR A 331 -17.06 10.73 -20.02
C TYR A 331 -18.01 11.92 -20.21
N GLN A 332 -19.32 11.74 -19.98
CA GLN A 332 -20.31 12.82 -20.10
C GLN A 332 -20.22 13.88 -18.97
N LEU A 333 -19.50 13.57 -17.88
CA LEU A 333 -19.31 14.43 -16.71
C LEU A 333 -17.97 15.19 -16.71
N TRP A 334 -17.12 14.98 -17.73
CA TRP A 334 -15.83 15.64 -17.89
C TRP A 334 -15.91 16.92 -18.73
N ASP A 335 -14.92 17.79 -18.64
CA ASP A 335 -14.79 18.96 -19.51
C ASP A 335 -14.46 18.57 -20.95
N ASP A 336 -14.91 19.38 -21.91
CA ASP A 336 -14.77 19.09 -23.35
C ASP A 336 -13.31 19.01 -23.81
N LYS A 337 -12.39 19.69 -23.10
CA LYS A 337 -10.93 19.54 -23.26
C LYS A 337 -10.48 18.08 -23.07
N LEU A 338 -10.94 17.44 -21.99
CA LEU A 338 -10.60 16.06 -21.65
C LEU A 338 -11.36 15.06 -22.53
N LYS A 339 -12.63 15.33 -22.86
CA LYS A 339 -13.39 14.53 -23.84
C LYS A 339 -12.62 14.41 -25.16
N LYS A 340 -12.20 15.56 -25.72
CA LYS A 340 -11.41 15.61 -26.95
C LYS A 340 -10.09 14.84 -26.85
N TYR A 341 -9.35 14.99 -25.74
CA TYR A 341 -8.12 14.22 -25.51
C TYR A 341 -8.38 12.71 -25.61
N ILE A 342 -9.40 12.22 -24.89
CA ILE A 342 -9.76 10.80 -24.85
C ILE A 342 -10.21 10.28 -26.23
N ASP A 343 -10.91 11.09 -27.02
CA ASP A 343 -11.31 10.70 -28.37
C ASP A 343 -10.14 10.68 -29.37
N ASP A 344 -9.21 11.64 -29.27
CA ASP A 344 -7.98 11.65 -30.07
C ASP A 344 -7.03 10.48 -29.71
N LEU A 345 -7.22 9.79 -28.56
CA LEU A 345 -6.56 8.49 -28.28
C LEU A 345 -7.18 7.30 -29.02
N LYS A 346 -8.49 7.37 -29.32
CA LYS A 346 -9.27 6.32 -30.00
C LYS A 346 -9.11 6.36 -31.52
N VAL A 347 -8.64 7.47 -32.09
CA VAL A 347 -8.39 7.64 -33.53
C VAL A 347 -7.15 6.85 -33.97
N MET A 348 -7.22 6.19 -35.13
CA MET A 348 -6.02 5.74 -35.86
C MET A 348 -5.44 6.91 -36.67
N PRO A 349 -4.12 7.15 -36.67
CA PRO A 349 -3.47 8.06 -37.61
C PRO A 349 -3.69 7.63 -39.08
N CYS A 350 -4.77 8.11 -39.68
CA CYS A 350 -5.23 7.79 -41.03
C CYS A 350 -4.46 8.56 -42.13
N ASN A 351 -3.12 8.54 -42.06
CA ASN A 351 -2.24 9.23 -43.01
C ASN A 351 -1.10 8.33 -43.52
N SER A 352 -1.42 7.43 -44.44
CA SER A 352 -0.56 7.08 -45.57
C SER A 352 -1.44 6.51 -46.68
N LYS A 353 -1.09 6.73 -47.96
CA LYS A 353 -1.77 6.09 -49.11
C LYS A 353 -1.08 4.77 -49.47
N ASP A 354 -0.29 4.23 -48.54
CA ASP A 354 0.71 3.19 -48.74
C ASP A 354 0.31 1.87 -48.05
N ASN A 355 -1.00 1.65 -47.89
CA ASN A 355 -1.59 0.49 -47.20
C ASN A 355 -1.31 -0.87 -47.89
N ASP A 356 -0.74 -0.86 -49.10
CA ASP A 356 -0.32 -2.09 -49.80
C ASP A 356 0.98 -2.68 -49.23
N ASN A 357 1.72 -1.94 -48.39
CA ASN A 357 2.93 -2.44 -47.73
C ASN A 357 2.67 -2.85 -46.27
N ALA A 358 2.51 -4.16 -46.05
CA ALA A 358 2.27 -4.80 -44.74
C ALA A 358 3.43 -4.68 -43.70
N ASN A 359 4.41 -3.82 -43.95
CA ASN A 359 5.53 -3.48 -43.05
C ASN A 359 5.46 -2.02 -42.53
N ALA A 360 4.29 -1.38 -42.58
CA ALA A 360 4.09 -0.07 -41.96
C ALA A 360 4.39 -0.12 -40.44
N ASN A 361 5.33 0.72 -39.99
CA ASN A 361 5.95 0.66 -38.66
C ASN A 361 4.94 0.68 -37.49
N ASN A 362 5.33 0.06 -36.36
CA ASN A 362 4.56 -0.03 -35.10
C ASN A 362 3.97 1.30 -34.58
N ASN A 363 4.49 2.44 -35.03
CA ASN A 363 4.01 3.76 -34.66
C ASN A 363 2.54 4.01 -35.06
N ASN A 364 1.97 3.32 -36.07
CA ASN A 364 0.58 3.53 -36.49
C ASN A 364 -0.47 2.64 -35.77
N LYS A 365 -0.32 2.45 -34.44
CA LYS A 365 -1.29 1.74 -33.59
C LYS A 365 -2.09 2.72 -32.70
N ARG A 366 -3.39 2.45 -32.55
CA ARG A 366 -4.32 3.04 -31.56
C ARG A 366 -3.80 2.83 -30.13
N TYR A 367 -4.25 3.65 -29.19
CA TYR A 367 -4.03 3.37 -27.77
C TYR A 367 -4.91 2.20 -27.29
N SER A 368 -4.43 1.47 -26.29
CA SER A 368 -5.19 0.42 -25.60
C SER A 368 -5.80 0.95 -24.31
N ALA A 369 -7.13 0.93 -24.22
CA ALA A 369 -7.83 1.16 -22.95
C ALA A 369 -7.54 0.00 -21.97
N ARG A 370 -7.21 0.30 -20.72
CA ARG A 370 -7.14 -0.65 -19.61
C ARG A 370 -7.65 0.03 -18.36
N TYR A 371 -8.57 -0.58 -17.62
CA TYR A 371 -9.04 -0.07 -16.34
C TYR A 371 -9.34 -1.26 -15.43
N ILE A 372 -8.71 -1.28 -14.25
CA ILE A 372 -8.83 -2.29 -13.19
C ILE A 372 -9.74 -1.76 -12.07
N GLY A 373 -9.73 -0.43 -11.82
CA GLY A 373 -10.50 0.17 -10.73
C GLY A 373 -9.88 0.05 -9.33
N CYS A 374 -8.58 -0.23 -9.25
CA CYS A 374 -7.75 -0.22 -8.04
C CYS A 374 -6.46 0.55 -8.38
N LEU A 375 -6.22 1.67 -7.71
CA LEU A 375 -5.14 2.61 -7.99
C LEU A 375 -3.77 1.92 -8.05
N VAL A 376 -3.46 1.09 -7.05
CA VAL A 376 -2.23 0.30 -6.97
C VAL A 376 -2.05 -0.56 -8.23
N GLY A 377 -3.11 -1.21 -8.71
CA GLY A 377 -3.09 -1.99 -9.95
C GLY A 377 -2.88 -1.14 -11.21
N GLU A 378 -3.49 0.05 -11.28
CA GLU A 378 -3.30 0.99 -12.40
C GLU A 378 -1.87 1.52 -12.43
N ILE A 379 -1.34 1.98 -11.29
CA ILE A 379 0.01 2.52 -11.19
C ILE A 379 1.06 1.43 -11.39
N HIS A 380 0.90 0.23 -10.82
CA HIS A 380 1.83 -0.88 -11.03
C HIS A 380 1.96 -1.27 -12.51
N ARG A 381 0.83 -1.38 -13.23
CA ARG A 381 0.85 -1.63 -14.68
C ARG A 381 1.50 -0.47 -15.44
N THR A 382 1.15 0.77 -15.11
CA THR A 382 1.63 1.98 -15.80
C THR A 382 3.14 2.18 -15.58
N LEU A 383 3.65 1.87 -14.39
CA LEU A 383 5.07 1.91 -14.02
C LEU A 383 5.92 0.93 -14.85
N LEU A 384 5.38 -0.26 -15.15
CA LEU A 384 6.11 -1.31 -15.89
C LEU A 384 5.96 -1.21 -17.43
N TYR A 385 4.77 -0.85 -17.93
CA TYR A 385 4.46 -0.86 -19.37
C TYR A 385 4.34 0.53 -19.99
N GLY A 386 4.41 1.59 -19.19
CA GLY A 386 4.15 2.97 -19.61
C GLY A 386 2.68 3.24 -19.93
N GLY A 387 2.42 4.44 -20.43
CA GLY A 387 1.09 4.98 -20.66
C GLY A 387 0.68 5.96 -19.58
N ILE A 388 -0.62 6.19 -19.45
CA ILE A 388 -1.18 7.20 -18.54
C ILE A 388 -2.41 6.67 -17.79
N TYR A 389 -2.44 6.90 -16.48
CA TYR A 389 -3.62 6.80 -15.64
C TYR A 389 -4.21 8.19 -15.38
N GLY A 390 -5.53 8.27 -15.27
CA GLY A 390 -6.24 9.50 -14.94
C GLY A 390 -7.52 9.27 -14.13
N ASN A 391 -7.61 9.95 -13.00
CA ASN A 391 -8.81 10.14 -12.20
C ASN A 391 -9.17 11.64 -12.17
N PRO A 392 -9.85 12.15 -13.21
CA PRO A 392 -10.11 13.57 -13.39
C PRO A 392 -11.21 14.10 -12.45
N ALA A 393 -11.22 15.41 -12.29
CA ALA A 393 -12.41 16.16 -11.87
C ALA A 393 -13.63 15.82 -12.75
N ASN A 394 -14.81 15.98 -12.17
CA ASN A 394 -16.07 15.89 -12.92
C ASN A 394 -17.15 16.77 -12.28
N ILE A 395 -18.27 16.98 -12.97
CA ILE A 395 -19.37 17.85 -12.53
C ILE A 395 -19.87 17.56 -11.10
N LYS A 396 -19.78 16.29 -10.63
CA LYS A 396 -20.19 15.89 -9.26
C LYS A 396 -19.08 15.97 -8.23
N ARG A 397 -17.83 15.66 -8.61
CA ARG A 397 -16.63 15.70 -7.75
C ARG A 397 -15.59 16.61 -8.40
N LYS A 398 -15.65 17.92 -8.10
CA LYS A 398 -14.81 18.96 -8.72
C LYS A 398 -13.34 18.88 -8.31
N GLU A 399 -13.08 18.50 -7.06
CA GLU A 399 -11.73 18.22 -6.54
C GLU A 399 -11.23 16.80 -6.91
N GLY A 400 -11.88 16.08 -7.83
CA GLY A 400 -11.53 14.68 -8.13
C GLY A 400 -12.00 13.70 -7.05
N ASN A 401 -11.47 12.47 -7.07
CA ASN A 401 -11.93 11.38 -6.19
C ASN A 401 -10.86 10.82 -5.25
N LEU A 402 -9.57 11.00 -5.56
CA LEU A 402 -8.47 10.40 -4.80
C LEU A 402 -7.94 11.40 -3.75
N ARG A 403 -7.57 10.90 -2.56
CA ARG A 403 -7.06 11.72 -1.45
C ARG A 403 -5.61 12.10 -1.74
N LEU A 404 -5.21 13.33 -1.43
CA LEU A 404 -3.88 13.85 -1.74
C LEU A 404 -2.79 13.10 -0.95
N LEU A 405 -3.01 12.92 0.35
CA LEU A 405 -1.96 12.57 1.30
C LEU A 405 -1.58 11.07 1.27
N TYR A 406 -2.56 10.17 1.28
CA TYR A 406 -2.35 8.71 1.35
C TYR A 406 -2.26 8.04 -0.03
N GLU A 407 -2.96 8.57 -1.05
CA GLU A 407 -3.01 7.98 -2.40
C GLU A 407 -2.09 8.72 -3.38
N CYS A 408 -2.37 10.00 -3.63
CA CYS A 408 -1.79 10.72 -4.76
C CYS A 408 -0.29 11.03 -4.57
N ALA A 409 0.10 11.52 -3.38
CA ALA A 409 1.48 11.87 -3.10
C ALA A 409 2.43 10.65 -3.08
N PRO A 410 2.15 9.54 -2.37
CA PRO A 410 2.99 8.33 -2.42
C PRO A 410 3.15 7.76 -3.83
N MET A 411 2.08 7.70 -4.62
CA MET A 411 2.13 7.22 -6.00
C MET A 411 2.94 8.16 -6.91
N SER A 412 2.80 9.47 -6.75
CA SER A 412 3.58 10.47 -7.49
C SER A 412 5.08 10.36 -7.19
N TYR A 413 5.43 10.20 -5.92
CA TYR A 413 6.82 10.04 -5.47
C TYR A 413 7.48 8.83 -6.13
N LEU A 414 6.81 7.67 -6.15
CA LEU A 414 7.29 6.47 -6.81
C LEU A 414 7.46 6.68 -8.32
N VAL A 415 6.49 7.27 -9.01
CA VAL A 415 6.55 7.46 -10.46
C VAL A 415 7.62 8.47 -10.86
N GLU A 416 7.81 9.55 -10.10
CA GLU A 416 8.92 10.50 -10.34
C GLU A 416 10.30 9.88 -10.05
N GLN A 417 10.44 9.07 -9.00
CA GLN A 417 11.65 8.27 -8.73
C GLN A 417 11.94 7.23 -9.83
N ALA A 418 10.92 6.82 -10.60
CA ALA A 418 11.05 6.01 -11.81
C ALA A 418 11.23 6.84 -13.10
N GLY A 419 11.34 8.16 -13.01
CA GLY A 419 11.53 9.06 -14.15
C GLY A 419 10.26 9.38 -14.95
N GLY A 420 9.09 9.26 -14.31
CA GLY A 420 7.77 9.64 -14.83
C GLY A 420 7.34 11.05 -14.44
N LYS A 421 6.03 11.31 -14.53
CA LYS A 421 5.41 12.59 -14.14
C LYS A 421 4.02 12.37 -13.52
N ALA A 422 3.64 13.24 -12.57
CA ALA A 422 2.31 13.31 -11.97
C ALA A 422 1.81 14.76 -11.88
N THR A 423 0.53 15.01 -12.18
CA THR A 423 -0.07 16.35 -12.26
C THR A 423 -1.55 16.33 -11.87
N ASP A 424 -2.07 17.45 -11.33
CA ASP A 424 -3.53 17.68 -11.19
C ASP A 424 -4.19 18.13 -12.50
N GLY A 425 -3.39 18.27 -13.56
CA GLY A 425 -3.77 18.83 -14.86
C GLY A 425 -3.10 20.18 -15.12
N HIS A 426 -2.65 20.87 -14.07
CA HIS A 426 -2.05 22.21 -14.11
C HIS A 426 -0.80 22.36 -13.23
N ARG A 427 -0.72 21.63 -12.11
CA ARG A 427 0.36 21.65 -11.11
C ARG A 427 0.89 20.25 -10.84
N ARG A 428 2.18 20.15 -10.48
CA ARG A 428 2.81 18.89 -10.03
C ARG A 428 2.25 18.49 -8.65
N ILE A 429 1.82 17.24 -8.51
CA ILE A 429 1.12 16.74 -7.30
C ILE A 429 1.97 16.89 -6.03
N LEU A 430 3.27 16.61 -6.11
CA LEU A 430 4.19 16.68 -4.96
C LEU A 430 4.46 18.13 -4.48
N ASP A 431 4.04 19.14 -5.23
CA ASP A 431 4.15 20.56 -4.85
C ASP A 431 2.84 21.15 -4.33
N ILE A 432 1.75 20.37 -4.29
CA ILE A 432 0.51 20.77 -3.61
C ILE A 432 0.73 20.62 -2.11
N GLU A 433 0.53 21.71 -1.38
CA GLU A 433 0.50 21.75 0.08
C GLU A 433 -0.92 21.37 0.54
N PRO A 434 -1.10 20.37 1.43
CA PRO A 434 -2.44 19.94 1.86
C PRO A 434 -3.10 20.96 2.79
N ASP A 435 -4.31 21.40 2.45
CA ASP A 435 -5.15 22.24 3.32
C ASP A 435 -5.82 21.39 4.42
N GLU A 436 -6.21 20.15 4.08
CA GLU A 436 -6.89 19.18 4.94
C GLU A 436 -6.34 17.77 4.70
N ILE A 437 -6.36 16.89 5.71
CA ILE A 437 -5.79 15.53 5.60
C ILE A 437 -6.51 14.71 4.51
N HIS A 438 -7.84 14.79 4.49
CA HIS A 438 -8.73 14.09 3.57
C HIS A 438 -8.94 14.84 2.24
N GLN A 439 -8.19 15.92 1.98
CA GLN A 439 -8.29 16.73 0.76
C GLN A 439 -8.14 15.85 -0.48
N ARG A 440 -9.01 16.04 -1.48
CA ARG A 440 -8.95 15.31 -2.75
C ARG A 440 -8.33 16.16 -3.85
N VAL A 441 -7.72 15.48 -4.84
CA VAL A 441 -7.21 16.12 -6.05
C VAL A 441 -7.62 15.36 -7.32
N PRO A 442 -7.81 16.07 -8.45
CA PRO A 442 -7.72 15.45 -9.77
C PRO A 442 -6.31 14.87 -9.94
N PHE A 443 -6.19 13.73 -10.61
CA PHE A 443 -4.92 13.00 -10.63
C PHE A 443 -4.62 12.41 -12.01
N PHE A 444 -3.49 12.78 -12.61
CA PHE A 444 -3.00 12.22 -13.87
C PHE A 444 -1.52 11.89 -13.77
N ILE A 445 -1.12 10.68 -14.18
CA ILE A 445 0.19 10.13 -13.83
C ILE A 445 0.66 9.05 -14.80
N GLY A 446 1.97 9.00 -15.06
CA GLY A 446 2.60 7.92 -15.83
C GLY A 446 3.78 8.38 -16.68
N SER A 447 3.83 7.88 -17.91
CA SER A 447 4.84 8.21 -18.92
C SER A 447 4.87 9.72 -19.19
N PRO A 448 6.04 10.39 -19.09
CA PRO A 448 6.12 11.85 -19.16
C PRO A 448 5.62 12.42 -20.49
N GLU A 449 5.88 11.77 -21.64
CA GLU A 449 5.39 12.23 -22.94
C GLU A 449 3.86 12.17 -23.04
N GLU A 450 3.22 11.20 -22.36
CA GLU A 450 1.75 11.05 -22.36
C GLU A 450 1.07 12.05 -21.42
N VAL A 451 1.71 12.35 -20.27
CA VAL A 451 1.26 13.38 -19.32
C VAL A 451 1.43 14.77 -19.93
N GLU A 452 2.57 15.08 -20.53
CA GLU A 452 2.76 16.32 -21.28
C GLU A 452 1.81 16.46 -22.47
N LYS A 453 1.44 15.35 -23.12
CA LYS A 453 0.42 15.35 -24.17
C LYS A 453 -0.94 15.72 -23.60
N LEU A 454 -1.31 15.21 -22.42
CA LEU A 454 -2.56 15.57 -21.74
C LEU A 454 -2.57 17.05 -21.32
N GLU A 455 -1.51 17.55 -20.69
CA GLU A 455 -1.40 18.95 -20.26
C GLU A 455 -1.64 19.93 -21.42
N LYS A 456 -1.14 19.61 -22.63
CA LYS A 456 -1.35 20.40 -23.86
C LYS A 456 -2.81 20.41 -24.35
N TYR A 457 -3.69 19.54 -23.85
CA TYR A 457 -5.14 19.57 -24.10
C TYR A 457 -5.90 20.27 -22.97
N LEU A 458 -5.38 20.28 -21.74
CA LEU A 458 -6.01 20.90 -20.58
C LEU A 458 -5.68 22.40 -20.42
N ALA A 459 -4.55 22.85 -20.94
CA ALA A 459 -4.14 24.27 -21.07
C ALA A 459 -5.19 25.12 -21.80
#